data_AF-A0A0F8XM42-F1
#
_entry.id   AF-A0A0F8XM42-F1
#
_cell.length_a   1.000
_cell.length_b   1.000
_cell.length_c   1.000
_cell.angle_alpha   90.00
_cell.angle_beta   90.00
_cell.angle_gamma   90.00
#
_symmetry.space_group_name_H-M   'P 1'
#
loop_
_entity.id
_entity.type
_entity.pdbx_description
1 polymer ?
#
loop_
_entity_poly.entity_id
_entity_poly.type
_entity_poly.pdbx_seq_one_letter_code
_entity_poly.pdbx_strand_id
1 'polypeptide(L)' 'MSSTPEIIPLVEYQPSSISRLKLPEHLAQRLVDNYGKKISLESPLFQESTDWRVTAQGWVGWIPLDPEVALDLRPR' A
#
# COMPACT_ATOMS: atom_id res chain seq x y z
N MET A 1 18.21 -15.45 8.88
CA MET A 1 18.30 -14.02 9.25
C MET A 1 16.87 -13.51 9.29
N SER A 2 16.42 -12.98 10.43
CA SER A 2 15.05 -12.49 10.58
C SER A 2 15.01 -11.04 10.10
N SER A 3 14.74 -10.82 8.82
CA SER A 3 14.45 -9.49 8.29
C SER A 3 13.12 -9.02 8.90
N THR A 4 13.11 -7.90 9.62
CA THR A 4 11.85 -7.27 10.03
C THR A 4 11.20 -6.68 8.77
N PRO A 5 9.94 -7.00 8.46
CA PRO A 5 9.29 -6.43 7.29
C PRO A 5 9.20 -4.91 7.40
N GLU A 6 9.41 -4.21 6.28
CA GLU A 6 9.08 -2.81 6.14
C GLU A 6 7.57 -2.63 6.29
N ILE A 7 7.20 -1.75 7.22
CA ILE A 7 5.81 -1.47 7.58
C ILE A 7 5.43 -0.11 7.01
N ILE A 8 4.45 -0.08 6.13
CA ILE A 8 3.93 1.16 5.53
C ILE A 8 2.60 1.50 6.20
N PRO A 9 2.53 2.55 7.03
CA PRO A 9 1.30 2.96 7.67
C PRO A 9 0.37 3.66 6.69
N LEU A 10 -0.91 3.30 6.71
CA LEU A 10 -1.98 4.02 6.03
C LEU A 10 -3.05 4.40 7.05
N VAL A 11 -3.52 5.64 6.98
CA VAL A 11 -4.69 6.07 7.74
C VAL A 11 -5.93 5.91 6.87
N GLU A 12 -6.98 5.36 7.46
CA GLU A 12 -8.27 5.14 6.82
C GLU A 12 -8.77 6.42 6.13
N TYR A 13 -9.19 6.28 4.86
CA TYR A 13 -9.64 7.37 3.99
C TYR A 13 -8.65 8.51 3.75
N GLN A 14 -7.39 8.36 4.18
CA GLN A 14 -6.32 9.31 3.92
C GLN A 14 -5.41 8.78 2.80
N PRO A 15 -5.38 9.44 1.63
CA PRO A 15 -4.44 9.06 0.57
C PRO A 15 -3.00 9.27 1.02
N SER A 16 -2.17 8.26 0.78
CA SER A 16 -0.74 8.27 1.07
C SER A 16 0.07 8.03 -0.20
N SER A 17 1.19 8.73 -0.35
CA SER A 17 2.14 8.53 -1.45
C SER A 17 3.13 7.44 -1.05
N ILE A 18 3.18 6.35 -1.80
CA ILE A 18 4.11 5.24 -1.59
C ILE A 18 5.00 5.12 -2.82
N SER A 19 6.31 5.23 -2.63
CA SER A 19 7.27 5.05 -3.73
C SER A 19 7.20 3.64 -4.33
N ARG A 20 7.34 3.55 -5.66
CA ARG A 20 7.52 2.27 -6.37
C ARG A 20 8.74 1.47 -5.91
N LEU A 21 9.70 2.09 -5.22
CA LEU A 21 10.80 1.36 -4.57
C LEU A 21 10.33 0.57 -3.34
N LYS A 22 9.37 1.11 -2.59
CA LYS A 22 8.80 0.50 -1.38
C LYS A 22 7.62 -0.42 -1.67
N LEU A 23 6.87 -0.10 -2.71
CA LEU A 23 5.79 -0.93 -3.23
C LEU A 23 6.05 -1.18 -4.72
N PRO A 24 6.92 -2.13 -5.07
CA PRO A 24 7.15 -2.51 -6.45
C PRO A 24 5.86 -2.96 -7.15
N GLU A 25 5.85 -2.89 -8.46
CA GLU A 25 4.66 -3.14 -9.27
C GLU A 25 4.02 -4.52 -9.02
N HIS A 26 4.82 -5.56 -8.80
CA HIS A 26 4.29 -6.89 -8.48
C HIS A 26 3.57 -6.95 -7.12
N LEU A 27 4.00 -6.15 -6.12
CA LEU A 27 3.30 -6.03 -4.84
C LEU A 27 2.07 -5.13 -4.95
N ALA A 28 2.14 -4.07 -5.75
CA ALA A 28 0.98 -3.23 -6.06
C ALA A 28 -0.12 -4.05 -6.76
N GLN A 29 0.25 -4.89 -7.73
CA GLN A 29 -0.69 -5.80 -8.40
C GLN A 29 -1.29 -6.80 -7.40
N ARG A 30 -0.47 -7.43 -6.55
CA ARG A 30 -0.94 -8.33 -5.49
C ARG A 30 -1.92 -7.65 -4.54
N LEU A 31 -1.65 -6.39 -4.21
CA LEU A 31 -2.52 -5.59 -3.36
C LEU A 31 -3.89 -5.38 -4.01
N VAL A 32 -3.93 -5.04 -5.31
CA VAL A 32 -5.18 -4.88 -6.06
C VAL A 32 -5.93 -6.20 -6.18
N ASP A 33 -5.25 -7.28 -6.56
CA ASP A 33 -5.87 -8.59 -6.81
C ASP A 33 -6.53 -9.17 -5.55
N ASN A 34 -5.88 -9.03 -4.40
CA ASN A 34 -6.33 -9.64 -3.14
C ASN A 34 -7.11 -8.68 -2.24
N TYR A 35 -6.87 -7.38 -2.36
CA TYR A 35 -7.37 -6.36 -1.42
C TYR A 35 -7.97 -5.14 -2.11
N GLY A 36 -8.21 -5.14 -3.43
CA GLY A 36 -8.76 -3.99 -4.17
C GLY A 36 -10.14 -3.50 -3.71
N LYS A 37 -10.89 -4.31 -2.94
CA LYS A 37 -12.12 -3.87 -2.27
C LYS A 37 -11.89 -3.04 -1.00
N LYS A 38 -10.69 -3.16 -0.40
CA LYS A 38 -10.29 -2.53 0.86
C LYS A 38 -9.26 -1.42 0.66
N ILE A 39 -8.56 -1.42 -0.47
CA ILE A 39 -7.52 -0.46 -0.81
C ILE A 39 -7.75 0.03 -2.23
N SER A 40 -7.76 1.36 -2.41
CA SER A 40 -7.63 1.98 -3.72
C SER A 40 -6.15 2.24 -3.99
N LEU A 41 -5.70 1.89 -5.19
CA LEU A 41 -4.36 2.16 -5.68
C LEU A 41 -4.47 2.89 -7.01
N GLU A 42 -4.00 4.13 -7.04
CA GLU A 42 -4.04 5.01 -8.19
C GLU A 42 -2.61 5.31 -8.65
N SER A 43 -2.38 5.26 -9.96
CA SER A 43 -1.19 5.85 -10.57
C SER A 43 -1.55 7.24 -11.09
N PRO A 44 -0.84 8.31 -10.68
CA PRO A 44 -1.11 9.64 -11.23
C PRO A 44 -0.85 9.64 -12.75
N LEU A 45 -1.86 10.04 -13.53
CA LEU A 45 -1.86 9.96 -15.00
C LEU A 45 -0.99 11.03 -15.69
N PHE A 46 -0.51 12.04 -14.95
CA PHE A 46 0.10 13.26 -15.52
C PHE A 46 1.30 13.81 -14.75
N GLN A 47 1.92 13.02 -13.88
CA GLN A 47 3.13 13.45 -13.19
C GLN A 47 4.25 12.46 -13.47
N GLU A 48 5.47 12.98 -13.61
CA GLU A 48 6.71 12.21 -13.47
C GLU A 48 6.85 11.57 -12.07
N SER A 49 5.82 11.62 -11.23
CA SER A 49 5.80 10.96 -9.94
C SER A 49 5.67 9.46 -10.13
N THR A 50 6.76 8.78 -9.83
CA THR A 50 6.89 7.32 -9.75
C THR A 50 6.17 6.72 -8.55
N ASP A 51 5.32 7.45 -7.85
CA ASP A 51 4.73 7.00 -6.60
C ASP A 51 3.28 6.55 -6.79
N TRP A 52 2.89 5.54 -6.05
CA TRP A 52 1.52 5.09 -5.93
C TRP A 52 0.77 6.00 -4.96
N ARG A 53 -0.45 6.37 -5.34
CA ARG A 53 -1.40 6.94 -4.39
C ARG A 53 -2.26 5.82 -3.84
N VAL A 54 -2.08 5.51 -2.56
CA VAL A 54 -2.74 4.38 -1.89
C VAL A 54 -3.67 4.90 -0.81
N THR A 55 -4.92 4.42 -0.80
CA THR A 55 -5.95 4.86 0.16
C THR A 55 -6.68 3.65 0.73
N ALA A 56 -6.73 3.54 2.06
CA ALA A 56 -7.52 2.53 2.76
C ALA A 56 -9.01 2.89 2.78
N GLN A 57 -9.87 1.92 2.43
CA GLN A 57 -11.30 2.10 2.15
C GLN A 57 -12.17 1.46 3.24
N GLY A 58 -12.05 1.90 4.50
CA GLY A 58 -12.96 1.39 5.54
C GLY A 58 -12.43 0.21 6.38
N TRP A 59 -11.14 -0.14 6.26
CA TRP A 59 -10.58 -1.33 6.89
C TRP A 59 -9.36 -1.00 7.76
N VAL A 60 -9.37 -1.50 8.99
CA VAL A 60 -8.29 -1.40 9.96
C VAL A 60 -7.68 -2.78 10.17
N GLY A 61 -6.36 -2.85 10.22
CA GLY A 61 -5.62 -4.08 10.45
C GLY A 61 -4.36 -4.19 9.61
N TRP A 62 -3.89 -5.42 9.45
CA TRP A 62 -2.60 -5.73 8.83
C TRP A 62 -2.75 -6.41 7.47
N ILE A 63 -2.10 -5.89 6.44
CA ILE A 63 -2.03 -6.54 5.11
C ILE A 63 -0.57 -6.97 4.85
N PRO A 64 -0.23 -8.26 5.00
CA PRO A 64 1.06 -8.76 4.58
C PRO A 64 1.08 -8.88 3.05
N LEU A 65 2.05 -8.23 2.39
CA LEU A 65 2.21 -8.35 0.94
C LEU A 65 3.22 -9.44 0.61
N ASP A 66 4.34 -9.49 1.33
CA ASP A 66 5.34 -10.55 1.29
C ASP A 66 6.11 -10.60 2.65
N PRO A 67 7.16 -11.43 2.79
CA PRO A 67 7.94 -11.48 4.04
C PRO A 67 8.68 -10.19 4.41
N GLU A 68 8.86 -9.26 3.47
CA GLU A 68 9.65 -8.03 3.62
C GLU A 68 8.80 -6.76 3.62
N VAL A 69 7.54 -6.80 3.20
CA VAL A 69 6.67 -5.62 3.07
C VAL A 69 5.26 -5.92 3.57
N ALA A 70 4.74 -5.01 4.39
CA ALA A 70 3.36 -5.03 4.86
C ALA A 70 2.75 -3.63 5.01
N LEU A 71 1.42 -3.56 4.93
CA LEU A 71 0.66 -2.35 5.21
C LEU A 71 0.00 -2.45 6.59
N ASP A 72 0.14 -1.37 7.37
CA ASP A 72 -0.52 -1.18 8.66
C ASP A 72 -1.65 -0.16 8.50
N LEU A 73 -2.89 -0.64 8.47
CA LEU A 73 -4.09 0.17 8.23
C LEU A 73 -4.66 0.61 9.57
N ARG A 74 -4.64 1.91 9.82
CA ARG A 74 -5.02 2.53 11.09
C ARG A 74 -6.34 3.28 10.95
N PRO A 75 -7.17 3.31 12.01
CA PRO A 75 -8.37 4.16 12.02
C PRO A 75 -7.97 5.64 11.95
N ARG A 76 -8.90 6.45 11.48
CA ARG A 76 -8.80 7.91 11.56
C ARG A 76 -8.98 8.43 13.00
#